data_AF-A0A1S3DRX3-F1
#
_entry.id   AF-A0A1S3DRX3-F1
#
_cell.length_a   1.000
_cell.length_b   1.000
_cell.length_c   1.000
_cell.angle_alpha   90.00
_cell.angle_beta   90.00
_cell.angle_gamma   90.00
#
_symmetry.space_group_name_H-M   'P 1'
#
loop_
_entity.id
_entity.type
_entity.pdbx_description
1 polymer ?
#
loop_
_entity_poly.entity_id
_entity_poly.type
_entity_poly.pdbx_seq_one_letter_code
_entity_poly.pdbx_strand_id
1 'polypeptide(L)'
;MAWSIIVFLLFSINIKVWASPCRARKFDQDSVVCVCNVEYCDFEPPRTPTFFQYLLYTSDRDGKRFHVTEGNFRLFDKDNDILGKVHNGSDSTPIISIDLDQDVFQSRPSANSESQFDYSAASSEAADVERVEGFGGIFTDSAAINYMSLSPQSRSNLIRFVLR
;
A
#
# COMPACT_ATOMS: atom_id res chain seq x y z
N MET A 1 19.69 -3.19 -44.23
CA MET A 1 20.47 -3.74 -43.10
C MET A 1 20.32 -2.90 -41.83
N ALA A 2 20.46 -1.56 -41.87
CA ALA A 2 20.32 -0.70 -40.68
C ALA A 2 18.86 -0.51 -40.16
N TRP A 3 17.86 -0.58 -41.04
CA TRP A 3 16.45 -0.38 -40.66
C TRP A 3 15.91 -1.49 -39.75
N SER A 4 16.38 -2.73 -39.93
CA SER A 4 16.00 -3.88 -39.10
C SER A 4 16.51 -3.79 -37.66
N ILE A 5 17.64 -3.09 -37.43
CA ILE A 5 18.22 -2.88 -36.09
C ILE A 5 17.43 -1.82 -35.31
N ILE A 6 16.96 -0.77 -36.00
CA ILE A 6 16.13 0.29 -35.41
C ILE A 6 14.77 -0.27 -34.97
N VAL A 7 14.17 -1.18 -35.74
CA VAL A 7 12.92 -1.86 -35.38
C VAL A 7 13.10 -2.76 -34.15
N PHE A 8 14.23 -3.45 -34.02
CA PHE A 8 14.53 -4.27 -32.84
C PHE A 8 14.80 -3.43 -31.59
N LEU A 9 15.50 -2.29 -31.72
CA LEU A 9 15.77 -1.36 -30.62
C LEU A 9 14.51 -0.61 -30.14
N LEU A 10 13.56 -0.34 -31.04
CA LEU A 10 12.25 0.21 -30.70
C LEU A 10 11.29 -0.83 -30.11
N PHE A 11 11.57 -2.13 -30.23
CA PHE A 11 10.76 -3.22 -29.65
C PHE A 11 11.22 -3.63 -28.24
N SER A 12 12.39 -3.17 -27.78
CA SER A 12 12.85 -3.28 -26.38
C SER A 12 12.11 -2.31 -25.44
N ILE A 13 10.82 -2.09 -25.69
CA ILE A 13 9.95 -1.28 -24.84
C ILE A 13 9.81 -2.06 -23.53
N ASN A 14 10.40 -1.52 -22.46
CA ASN A 14 10.21 -1.96 -21.09
C ASN A 14 8.72 -2.28 -20.86
N ILE A 15 8.40 -3.52 -20.49
CA ILE A 15 7.06 -3.89 -20.03
C ILE A 15 6.88 -3.19 -18.68
N LYS A 16 6.42 -1.95 -18.70
CA LYS A 16 5.98 -1.27 -17.49
C LYS A 16 4.71 -1.99 -17.04
N VAL A 17 4.74 -2.57 -15.85
CA VAL A 17 3.52 -3.02 -15.18
C VAL A 17 2.84 -1.76 -14.65
N TRP A 18 1.64 -1.46 -15.12
CA TRP A 18 0.92 -0.24 -14.76
C TRP A 18 -0.03 -0.50 -13.60
N ALA A 19 -0.05 0.43 -12.64
CA ALA A 19 -1.12 0.49 -11.67
C ALA A 19 -2.45 0.76 -12.39
N SER A 20 -3.49 0.01 -12.04
CA SER A 20 -4.84 0.16 -12.56
C SER A 20 -5.76 0.47 -11.38
N PRO A 21 -6.44 1.64 -11.35
CA PRO A 21 -7.25 2.04 -10.20
C PRO A 21 -8.46 1.12 -10.03
N CYS A 22 -9.16 1.19 -8.90
CA CYS A 22 -10.43 0.49 -8.76
C CYS A 22 -11.49 1.09 -9.70
N ARG A 23 -12.07 0.27 -10.57
CA ARG A 23 -13.30 0.63 -11.31
C ARG A 23 -14.51 0.42 -10.42
N ALA A 24 -14.79 1.44 -9.60
CA ALA A 24 -15.80 1.38 -8.55
C ALA A 24 -17.22 1.20 -9.10
N ARG A 25 -17.99 0.31 -8.46
CA ARG A 25 -19.43 0.15 -8.67
C ARG A 25 -20.12 0.17 -7.31
N LYS A 26 -21.09 1.08 -7.18
CA LYS A 26 -21.93 1.20 -5.98
C LYS A 26 -23.16 0.29 -6.12
N PHE A 27 -23.49 -0.38 -5.03
CA PHE A 27 -24.76 -1.08 -4.84
C PHE A 27 -25.48 -0.43 -3.65
N ASP A 28 -26.67 -0.93 -3.29
CA ASP A 28 -27.43 -0.49 -2.11
C ASP A 28 -26.78 -0.97 -0.80
N GLN A 29 -25.54 -0.54 -0.60
CA GLN A 29 -24.63 -0.92 0.49
C GLN A 29 -23.76 0.29 0.88
N ASP A 30 -23.09 0.20 2.01
CA ASP A 30 -22.32 1.28 2.61
C ASP A 30 -21.00 1.63 1.87
N SER A 31 -20.48 0.75 1.01
CA SER A 31 -19.27 1.00 0.23
C SER A 31 -19.39 0.55 -1.24
N VAL A 32 -18.28 0.54 -1.98
CA VAL A 32 -18.20 0.18 -3.41
C VAL A 32 -17.49 -1.16 -3.60
N VAL A 33 -17.71 -1.82 -4.74
CA VAL A 33 -16.89 -2.95 -5.19
C VAL A 33 -16.04 -2.55 -6.40
N CYS A 34 -14.92 -3.23 -6.64
CA CYS A 34 -14.12 -3.06 -7.85
C CYS A 34 -14.56 -4.05 -8.92
N VAL A 35 -14.93 -3.55 -10.11
CA VAL A 35 -15.42 -4.39 -11.20
C VAL A 35 -14.26 -4.96 -12.02
N CYS A 36 -14.00 -6.24 -11.79
CA CYS A 36 -13.10 -7.07 -12.57
C CYS A 36 -13.87 -7.85 -13.65
N ASN A 37 -13.38 -7.84 -14.89
CA ASN A 37 -13.96 -8.53 -16.03
C ASN A 37 -12.87 -9.04 -16.99
N VAL A 38 -13.27 -9.49 -18.19
CA VAL A 38 -12.33 -10.03 -19.20
C VAL A 38 -11.26 -9.04 -19.66
N GLU A 39 -11.59 -7.75 -19.71
CA GLU A 39 -10.72 -6.70 -20.27
C GLU A 39 -9.91 -5.97 -19.19
N TYR A 40 -10.34 -6.04 -17.93
CA TYR A 40 -9.79 -5.19 -16.89
C TYR A 40 -10.08 -5.68 -15.48
N CYS A 41 -9.06 -5.57 -14.62
CA CYS A 41 -9.16 -5.61 -13.16
C CYS A 41 -8.17 -4.58 -12.58
N ASP A 42 -8.46 -4.08 -11.39
CA ASP A 42 -7.57 -3.18 -10.66
C ASP A 42 -6.30 -3.89 -10.20
N PHE A 43 -5.22 -3.13 -10.08
CA PHE A 43 -3.90 -3.67 -9.75
C PHE A 43 -3.01 -2.58 -9.20
N GLU A 44 -2.34 -2.85 -8.08
CA GLU A 44 -1.28 -2.01 -7.53
C GLU A 44 0.03 -2.82 -7.54
N PRO A 45 1.05 -2.41 -8.32
CA PRO A 45 2.32 -3.12 -8.36
C PRO A 45 3.04 -3.05 -7.01
N PRO A 46 3.79 -4.10 -6.61
CA PRO A 46 4.67 -4.03 -5.45
C PRO A 46 5.64 -2.85 -5.59
N ARG A 47 5.75 -2.06 -4.53
CA ARG A 47 6.68 -0.94 -4.43
C ARG A 47 7.51 -1.08 -3.18
N THR A 48 8.76 -0.68 -3.27
CA THR A 48 9.67 -0.58 -2.12
C THR A 48 9.95 0.90 -1.91
N PRO A 49 9.64 1.47 -0.73
CA PRO A 49 10.00 2.85 -0.44
C PRO A 49 11.53 3.00 -0.44
N THR A 50 12.02 4.19 -0.80
CA THR A 50 13.45 4.48 -0.67
C THR A 50 13.82 4.74 0.80
N PHE A 51 15.11 4.91 1.07
CA PHE A 51 15.58 5.22 2.42
C PHE A 51 14.86 6.46 2.97
N PHE A 52 14.39 6.36 4.22
CA PHE A 52 13.67 7.44 4.92
C PHE A 52 12.28 7.80 4.34
N GLN A 53 11.71 6.92 3.52
CA GLN A 53 10.34 7.00 3.01
C GLN A 53 9.47 5.85 3.51
N TYR A 54 8.16 6.06 3.47
CA TYR A 54 7.15 5.03 3.72
C TYR A 54 6.10 5.00 2.61
N LEU A 55 5.46 3.85 2.45
CA LEU A 55 4.26 3.68 1.63
C LEU A 55 3.07 3.45 2.56
N LEU A 56 1.99 4.20 2.38
CA LEU A 56 0.75 4.06 3.14
C LEU A 56 -0.35 3.54 2.24
N TYR A 57 -0.81 2.33 2.51
CA TYR A 57 -1.93 1.69 1.81
C TYR A 57 -3.23 1.96 2.57
N THR A 58 -4.18 2.65 1.93
CA THR A 58 -5.46 3.06 2.51
C THR A 58 -6.63 2.39 1.79
N SER A 59 -7.57 1.84 2.57
CA SER A 59 -8.89 1.43 2.10
C SER A 59 -9.96 1.98 3.04
N ASP A 60 -11.04 2.54 2.50
CA ASP A 60 -12.09 3.18 3.29
C ASP A 60 -13.51 2.89 2.74
N ARG A 61 -14.53 3.40 3.43
CA ARG A 61 -15.93 3.22 3.03
C ARG A 61 -16.30 4.08 1.81
N ASP A 62 -15.63 5.22 1.63
CA ASP A 62 -15.86 6.16 0.52
C ASP A 62 -15.35 5.63 -0.83
N GLY A 63 -14.46 4.63 -0.79
CA GLY A 63 -14.13 3.82 -1.95
C GLY A 63 -12.64 3.76 -2.29
N LYS A 64 -11.74 4.24 -1.43
CA LYS A 64 -10.32 3.92 -1.55
C LYS A 64 -10.13 2.41 -1.42
N ARG A 65 -9.30 1.84 -2.30
CA ARG A 65 -9.06 0.41 -2.42
C ARG A 65 -7.57 0.22 -2.69
N PHE A 66 -6.85 -0.22 -1.66
CA PHE A 66 -5.37 -0.30 -1.69
C PHE A 66 -4.73 0.97 -2.25
N HIS A 67 -5.33 2.14 -1.94
CA HIS A 67 -4.84 3.42 -2.42
C HIS A 67 -3.53 3.75 -1.72
N VAL A 68 -2.48 3.98 -2.48
CA VAL A 68 -1.15 4.18 -1.91
C VAL A 68 -0.78 5.64 -1.94
N THR A 69 -0.31 6.16 -0.81
CA THR A 69 0.40 7.43 -0.71
C THR A 69 1.84 7.18 -0.27
N GLU A 70 2.73 8.09 -0.65
CA GLU A 70 4.14 8.05 -0.24
C GLU A 70 4.41 9.21 0.70
N GLY A 71 5.18 8.96 1.75
CA GLY A 71 5.59 10.00 2.67
C GLY A 71 7.04 9.81 3.12
N ASN A 72 7.56 10.83 3.79
CA ASN A 72 8.89 10.78 4.39
C ASN A 72 8.75 10.71 5.91
N PHE A 73 9.64 9.97 6.55
CA PHE A 73 9.76 10.05 7.99
C PHE A 73 10.21 11.46 8.41
N ARG A 74 9.90 11.88 9.64
CA ARG A 74 10.48 13.09 10.25
C ARG A 74 11.14 12.76 11.57
N LEU A 75 12.28 13.40 11.83
CA LEU A 75 12.99 13.31 13.10
C LEU A 75 12.58 14.48 13.99
N PHE A 76 12.13 14.16 15.21
CA PHE A 76 11.80 15.14 16.24
C PHE A 76 12.71 14.98 17.46
N ASP A 77 13.06 16.10 18.10
CA ASP A 77 13.66 16.11 19.45
C ASP A 77 12.55 16.10 20.52
N LYS A 78 12.92 15.93 21.80
CA LYS A 78 12.02 15.96 22.97
C LYS A 78 11.19 17.25 23.08
N ASP A 79 11.65 18.34 22.47
CA ASP A 79 10.94 19.62 22.38
C ASP A 79 9.96 19.69 21.18
N ASN A 80 9.72 18.57 20.48
CA ASN A 80 8.93 18.47 19.25
C ASN A 80 9.43 19.36 18.08
N ASP A 81 10.68 19.84 18.13
CA ASP A 81 11.31 20.54 17.00
C ASP A 81 11.89 19.57 15.98
N ILE A 82 11.89 19.96 14.71
CA ILE A 82 12.44 19.16 13.61
C ILE A 82 13.97 19.15 13.74
N LEU A 83 14.55 17.95 13.87
CA LEU A 83 16.01 17.72 13.92
C LEU A 83 16.66 18.13 12.58
N GLY A 84 16.94 19.43 12.51
CA GLY A 84 17.40 20.19 11.36
C GLY A 84 17.65 21.66 11.72
N LYS A 85 17.19 22.10 12.91
CA LYS A 85 17.65 23.33 13.56
C LYS A 85 18.64 22.97 14.66
N VAL A 86 19.76 23.69 14.66
CA VAL A 86 20.96 23.46 15.47
C VAL A 86 20.64 23.47 16.96
N HIS A 87 20.44 22.31 17.56
CA HIS A 87 20.54 22.13 19.01
C HIS A 87 21.91 21.53 19.32
N ASN A 88 22.79 22.38 19.83
CA ASN A 88 24.16 22.05 20.24
C ASN A 88 24.14 21.43 21.66
N GLY A 89 23.29 20.42 21.84
CA GLY A 89 23.01 19.78 23.12
C GLY A 89 23.09 18.26 22.97
N SER A 90 24.16 17.70 23.51
CA SER A 90 24.38 16.26 23.68
C SER A 90 23.25 15.67 24.54
N ASP A 91 22.63 14.58 24.06
CA ASP A 91 21.83 13.58 24.83
C ASP A 91 20.30 13.55 24.63
N SER A 92 19.87 13.51 23.37
CA SER A 92 18.51 13.07 23.02
C SER A 92 18.53 11.99 21.94
N THR A 93 17.84 10.88 22.22
CA THR A 93 17.49 9.87 21.21
C THR A 93 16.47 10.46 20.24
N PRO A 94 16.74 10.48 18.93
CA PRO A 94 15.79 11.04 17.96
C PRO A 94 14.52 10.19 17.86
N ILE A 95 13.35 10.83 17.84
CA ILE A 95 12.06 10.17 17.61
C ILE A 95 11.76 10.17 16.11
N ILE A 96 11.47 9.00 15.55
CA ILE A 96 11.01 8.86 14.16
C ILE A 96 9.48 8.92 14.16
N SER A 97 8.92 9.86 13.40
CA SER A 97 7.48 10.02 13.25
C SER A 97 7.02 9.82 11.81
N ILE A 98 5.76 9.45 11.67
CA ILE A 98 5.02 9.39 10.41
C ILE A 98 3.94 10.46 10.49
N ASP A 99 4.05 11.50 9.68
CA ASP A 99 2.97 12.48 9.50
C ASP A 99 1.92 11.84 8.60
N LEU A 100 0.88 11.25 9.20
CA LEU A 100 -0.26 10.71 8.48
C LEU A 100 -1.28 11.83 8.33
N ASP A 101 -1.72 12.09 7.10
CA ASP A 101 -2.85 12.99 6.86
C ASP A 101 -4.02 12.59 7.78
N GLN A 102 -4.56 13.57 8.50
CA GLN A 102 -5.63 13.39 9.50
C GLN A 102 -6.87 12.65 8.93
N ASP A 103 -7.02 12.64 7.61
CA ASP A 103 -8.08 11.94 6.88
C ASP A 103 -7.99 10.40 6.96
N VAL A 104 -6.85 9.82 7.33
CA VAL A 104 -6.69 8.36 7.44
C VAL A 104 -7.23 7.82 8.78
N PHE A 105 -7.18 8.63 9.84
CA PHE A 105 -7.70 8.28 11.16
C PHE A 105 -8.88 9.20 11.54
N GLN A 106 -9.94 9.18 10.73
CA GLN A 106 -11.22 9.80 11.12
C GLN A 106 -11.96 8.94 12.18
N SER A 107 -11.39 8.86 13.38
CA SER A 107 -12.14 8.60 14.61
C SER A 107 -11.38 9.13 15.83
N ARG A 108 -11.22 10.45 15.91
CA ARG A 108 -11.22 11.09 17.23
C ARG A 108 -12.01 12.39 17.16
N PRO A 109 -13.18 12.48 17.83
CA PRO A 109 -13.84 13.75 18.01
C PRO A 109 -12.88 14.67 18.76
N SER A 110 -12.77 15.90 18.27
CA SER A 110 -11.99 16.98 18.85
C SER A 110 -12.24 17.10 20.36
N ALA A 111 -11.24 16.76 21.15
CA ALA A 111 -11.12 17.15 22.55
C ALA A 111 -9.64 17.03 22.95
N ASN A 112 -8.91 18.13 22.78
CA ASN A 112 -7.82 18.56 23.66
C ASN A 112 -6.80 17.48 24.05
N SER A 113 -6.13 16.86 23.07
CA SER A 113 -4.80 16.29 23.28
C SER A 113 -4.20 16.05 21.90
N GLU A 114 -3.08 16.70 21.60
CA GLU A 114 -2.19 16.23 20.55
C GLU A 114 -1.98 14.73 20.77
N SER A 115 -2.46 13.90 19.86
CA SER A 115 -2.13 12.48 19.88
C SER A 115 -0.68 12.35 19.46
N GLN A 116 0.22 12.68 20.37
CA GLN A 116 1.62 12.30 20.31
C GLN A 116 1.62 10.76 20.35
N PHE A 117 1.69 10.15 19.18
CA PHE A 117 1.91 8.72 19.09
C PHE A 117 3.38 8.51 19.43
N ASP A 118 3.64 8.14 20.67
CA ASP A 118 4.99 7.91 21.19
C ASP A 118 5.56 6.65 20.53
N TYR A 119 6.15 6.83 19.35
CA TYR A 119 6.99 5.82 18.74
C TYR A 119 8.33 5.84 19.48
N SER A 120 8.37 5.19 20.65
CA SER A 120 9.64 4.66 21.12
C SER A 120 10.07 3.64 20.08
N ALA A 121 11.01 4.03 19.20
CA ALA A 121 11.76 3.09 18.38
C ALA A 121 12.55 2.22 19.36
N ALA A 122 11.87 1.23 19.93
CA ALA A 122 12.51 0.16 20.65
C ALA A 122 13.32 -0.59 19.60
N SER A 123 14.59 -0.22 19.50
CA SER A 123 15.66 -1.16 19.20
C SER A 123 15.68 -2.19 20.34
N SER A 124 14.59 -2.93 20.52
CA SER A 124 14.64 -4.19 21.25
C SER A 124 15.37 -5.13 20.31
N GLU A 125 16.49 -5.69 20.75
CA GLU A 125 16.94 -6.99 20.25
C GLU A 125 15.70 -7.85 20.03
N ALA A 126 15.54 -8.35 18.80
CA ALA A 126 14.35 -9.09 18.42
C ALA A 126 14.17 -10.22 19.44
N ALA A 127 13.19 -10.07 20.33
CA ALA A 127 12.67 -11.20 21.07
C ALA A 127 12.28 -12.25 20.02
N ASP A 128 12.51 -13.52 20.32
CA ASP A 128 12.15 -14.61 19.40
C ASP A 128 10.62 -14.63 19.26
N VAL A 129 10.12 -13.91 18.26
CA VAL A 129 8.70 -13.79 17.94
C VAL A 129 8.35 -14.83 16.90
N GLU A 130 7.11 -15.31 16.93
CA GLU A 130 6.64 -16.31 15.99
C GLU A 130 6.81 -15.82 14.54
N ARG A 131 7.38 -16.70 13.71
CA ARG A 131 7.55 -16.45 12.28
C ARG A 131 6.19 -16.51 11.59
N VAL A 132 5.82 -15.43 10.90
CA VAL A 132 4.65 -15.43 10.02
C VAL A 132 4.95 -16.26 8.77
N GLU A 133 4.23 -17.38 8.60
CA GLU A 133 4.32 -18.22 7.39
C GLU A 133 3.65 -17.58 6.17
N GLY A 134 2.47 -16.97 6.38
CA GLY A 134 1.74 -16.28 5.32
C GLY A 134 0.27 -16.02 5.63
N PHE A 135 -0.43 -15.47 4.63
CA PHE A 135 -1.86 -15.17 4.68
C PHE A 135 -2.54 -15.74 3.43
N GLY A 136 -3.82 -16.13 3.54
CA GLY A 136 -4.54 -16.72 2.43
C GLY A 136 -6.03 -16.90 2.70
N GLY A 137 -6.67 -17.69 1.83
CA GLY A 137 -8.08 -18.06 1.93
C GLY A 137 -8.29 -19.54 1.68
N ILE A 138 -9.53 -20.00 1.84
CA ILE A 138 -9.91 -21.41 1.65
C ILE A 138 -10.47 -21.59 0.23
N PHE A 139 -9.97 -22.60 -0.49
CA PHE A 139 -10.49 -22.98 -1.80
C PHE A 139 -11.51 -24.12 -1.68
N THR A 140 -12.75 -23.78 -1.34
CA THR A 140 -13.86 -24.73 -1.20
C THR A 140 -14.45 -25.14 -2.55
N ASP A 141 -15.27 -26.20 -2.56
CA ASP A 141 -16.04 -26.61 -3.75
C ASP A 141 -16.91 -25.46 -4.29
N SER A 142 -17.53 -24.67 -3.40
CA SER A 142 -18.32 -23.51 -3.79
C SER A 142 -17.46 -22.42 -4.44
N ALA A 143 -16.25 -22.16 -3.93
CA ALA A 143 -15.30 -21.26 -4.56
C ALA A 143 -14.87 -21.78 -5.94
N ALA A 144 -14.60 -23.08 -6.06
CA ALA A 144 -14.22 -23.73 -7.30
C ALA A 144 -15.33 -23.67 -8.36
N ILE A 145 -16.58 -23.96 -7.99
CA ILE A 145 -17.73 -23.89 -8.90
C ILE A 145 -17.94 -22.46 -9.41
N ASN A 146 -17.92 -21.46 -8.51
CA ASN A 146 -18.03 -20.05 -8.90
C ASN A 146 -16.87 -19.63 -9.81
N TYR A 147 -15.63 -20.01 -9.48
CA TYR A 147 -14.47 -19.75 -10.31
C TYR A 147 -14.60 -20.37 -11.71
N MET A 148 -15.01 -21.64 -11.79
CA MET A 148 -15.14 -22.37 -13.06
C MET A 148 -16.31 -21.90 -13.91
N SER A 149 -17.29 -21.21 -13.33
CA SER A 149 -18.40 -20.56 -14.07
C SER A 149 -17.95 -19.34 -14.89
N LEU A 150 -16.76 -18.79 -14.61
CA LEU A 150 -16.22 -17.63 -15.30
C LEU A 150 -15.58 -18.00 -16.65
N SER A 151 -15.55 -17.03 -17.59
CA SER A 151 -14.80 -17.19 -18.84
C SER A 151 -13.31 -17.43 -18.57
N PRO A 152 -12.58 -18.14 -19.47
CA PRO A 152 -11.15 -18.42 -19.28
C PRO A 152 -10.30 -17.18 -18.95
N GLN A 153 -10.57 -16.05 -19.61
CA GLN A 153 -9.87 -14.79 -19.35
C GLN A 153 -10.21 -14.21 -17.98
N SER A 154 -11.50 -14.20 -17.59
CA SER A 154 -11.91 -13.73 -16.26
C SER A 154 -11.32 -14.58 -15.15
N ARG A 155 -11.22 -15.90 -15.35
CA ARG A 155 -10.52 -16.83 -14.43
C ARG A 155 -9.06 -16.44 -14.24
N SER A 156 -8.34 -16.20 -15.35
CA SER A 156 -6.95 -15.79 -15.30
C SER A 156 -6.77 -14.44 -14.59
N ASN A 157 -7.65 -13.48 -14.87
CA ASN A 157 -7.60 -12.16 -14.24
C ASN A 157 -7.87 -12.26 -12.72
N LEU A 158 -8.88 -13.05 -12.31
CA LEU A 158 -9.20 -13.24 -10.90
C LEU A 158 -8.05 -13.91 -10.13
N ILE A 159 -7.46 -14.98 -10.67
CA ILE A 159 -6.34 -15.66 -9.99
C ILE A 159 -5.10 -14.77 -9.91
N ARG A 160 -4.82 -13.98 -10.95
CA ARG A 160 -3.73 -12.98 -10.89
C ARG A 160 -3.98 -11.89 -9.85
N PHE A 161 -5.24 -11.53 -9.61
CA PHE A 161 -5.58 -10.57 -8.57
C PHE A 161 -5.39 -11.16 -7.17
N VAL A 162 -5.76 -12.44 -6.95
CA VAL A 162 -5.73 -13.07 -5.62
C VAL A 162 -4.35 -13.58 -5.20
N LEU A 163 -3.53 -14.06 -6.14
CA LEU A 163 -2.27 -14.76 -5.83
C LEU A 163 -0.99 -13.92 -6.09
N ARG A 164 -1.11 -12.61 -6.35
CA ARG A 164 0.05 -11.76 -6.62
C ARG A 164 0.56 -11.04 -5.39
#